data_AF-A0A259SES0-F1
#
_entry.id   AF-A0A259SES0-F1
#
_cell.length_a   1.000
_cell.length_b   1.000
_cell.length_c   1.000
_cell.angle_alpha   90.00
_cell.angle_beta   90.00
_cell.angle_gamma   90.00
#
_symmetry.space_group_name_H-M   'P 1'
#
loop_
_entity.id
_entity.type
_entity.pdbx_description
1 polymer ?
#
loop_
_entity_poly.entity_id
_entity_poly.type
_entity_poly.pdbx_seq_one_letter_code
_entity_poly.pdbx_strand_id
1 'polypeptide(L)'
;MLLGMAQGQVEAVSREVGHVLLYVPVVKPREFDVAISYLVRRLEETASPENFLSSAFRLHEDPDALDREINRFALSLERSADPALPARPRRRQNRLAPVHESAALTTDPDADSAALTQAVLGIAEAADPGDTFVETAVFAAREDESAIAAGAPGFRNAVDSDPALPANREWAREILARIPGSTTGDGIVRSARVTDAEELERILSRVRAAAGAWGARPAAERGEVLLRIAAVLESRRAELIEVAAAETGKVISEGDVEVSEAVDFARYYAAKARELDAVPGAAFVPSRVTVVAPPWNFPLSIPAGGVL
;
A
#
# COMPACT_ATOMS: atom_id res chain seq x y z
N MET A 1 -10.04 -24.07 -25.36
CA MET A 1 -9.08 -24.81 -24.51
C MET A 1 -7.66 -24.53 -25.00
N LEU A 2 -6.62 -24.87 -24.24
CA LEU A 2 -5.22 -24.64 -24.62
C LEU A 2 -4.66 -25.87 -25.35
N LEU A 3 -3.98 -25.68 -26.48
CA LEU A 3 -3.32 -26.79 -27.16
C LEU A 3 -2.21 -27.39 -26.28
N GLY A 4 -2.15 -28.72 -26.21
CA GLY A 4 -1.16 -29.45 -25.41
C GLY A 4 -1.54 -29.59 -23.92
N MET A 5 -2.66 -28.99 -23.49
CA MET A 5 -3.21 -29.15 -22.14
C MET A 5 -4.48 -30.00 -22.18
N ALA A 6 -4.66 -30.89 -21.20
CA ALA A 6 -5.92 -31.61 -20.97
C ALA A 6 -6.51 -32.25 -22.25
N GLN A 7 -5.67 -32.90 -23.07
CA GLN A 7 -6.07 -33.42 -24.39
C GLN A 7 -7.24 -34.40 -24.32
N GLY A 8 -7.25 -35.29 -23.31
CA GLY A 8 -8.37 -36.23 -23.12
C GLY A 8 -9.69 -35.51 -22.83
N GLN A 9 -9.66 -34.41 -22.07
CA GLN A 9 -10.83 -33.57 -21.82
C GLN A 9 -11.26 -32.80 -23.07
N VAL A 10 -10.33 -32.29 -23.88
CA VAL A 10 -10.63 -31.67 -25.17
C VAL A 10 -11.40 -32.64 -26.07
N GLU A 11 -10.91 -33.88 -26.19
CA GLU A 11 -11.55 -34.91 -26.99
C GLU A 11 -12.94 -35.28 -26.46
N ALA A 12 -13.07 -35.48 -25.15
CA ALA A 12 -14.35 -35.79 -24.52
C ALA A 12 -15.37 -34.67 -24.74
N VAL A 13 -14.98 -33.41 -24.52
CA VAL A 13 -15.85 -32.25 -24.77
C VAL A 13 -16.22 -32.14 -26.24
N SER A 14 -15.26 -32.32 -27.16
CA SER A 14 -15.51 -32.24 -28.61
C SER A 14 -16.51 -33.28 -29.12
N ARG A 15 -16.59 -34.47 -28.51
CA ARG A 15 -17.63 -35.46 -28.86
C ARG A 15 -19.04 -34.98 -28.55
N GLU A 16 -19.19 -34.19 -27.49
CA GLU A 16 -20.49 -33.68 -27.03
C GLU A 16 -20.87 -32.38 -27.74
N VAL A 17 -19.94 -31.43 -27.85
CA VAL A 17 -20.22 -30.07 -28.36
C VAL A 17 -19.81 -29.86 -29.83
N GLY A 18 -19.21 -30.88 -30.45
CA GLY A 18 -18.70 -30.84 -31.82
C GLY A 18 -17.37 -30.07 -31.92
N HIS A 19 -17.43 -28.74 -31.91
CA HIS A 19 -16.28 -27.88 -32.16
C HIS A 19 -15.69 -27.27 -30.88
N VAL A 20 -14.38 -27.47 -30.67
CA VAL A 20 -13.61 -26.83 -29.59
C VAL A 20 -12.57 -25.91 -30.17
N LEU A 21 -12.60 -24.63 -29.78
CA LEU A 21 -11.56 -23.67 -30.17
C LEU A 21 -10.29 -23.89 -29.33
N LEU A 22 -9.15 -24.08 -30.00
CA LEU A 22 -7.85 -24.23 -29.36
C LEU A 22 -7.03 -22.95 -29.46
N TYR A 23 -6.55 -22.49 -28.31
CA TYR A 23 -5.55 -21.44 -28.24
C TYR A 23 -4.17 -22.05 -28.47
N VAL A 24 -3.48 -21.59 -29.52
CA VAL A 24 -2.20 -22.12 -29.97
C VAL A 24 -1.15 -21.00 -29.92
N PRO A 25 -0.33 -20.93 -28.86
CA PRO A 25 0.80 -20.02 -28.84
C PRO A 25 1.83 -20.49 -29.87
N VAL A 26 2.28 -19.58 -30.74
CA VAL A 26 3.29 -19.86 -31.78
C VAL A 26 4.44 -18.87 -31.60
N VAL A 27 5.66 -19.38 -31.61
CA VAL A 27 6.90 -18.58 -31.60
C VAL A 27 7.77 -18.99 -32.77
N LYS A 28 8.64 -18.07 -33.23
CA LYS A 28 9.67 -18.42 -34.22
C LYS A 28 10.73 -19.30 -33.53
N PRO A 29 11.33 -20.29 -34.22
CA PRO A 29 12.36 -21.16 -33.61
C PRO A 29 13.53 -20.40 -32.97
N ARG A 30 13.87 -19.22 -33.51
CA ARG A 30 14.94 -18.34 -33.00
C ARG A 30 14.54 -17.49 -31.78
N GLU A 31 13.27 -17.51 -31.37
CA GLU A 31 12.69 -16.74 -30.23
C GLU A 31 12.12 -17.72 -29.18
N PHE A 32 12.74 -18.89 -29.03
CA PHE A 32 12.26 -19.94 -28.14
C PHE A 32 12.28 -19.53 -26.66
N ASP A 33 13.16 -18.61 -26.28
CA ASP A 33 13.24 -18.01 -24.94
C ASP A 33 11.91 -17.39 -24.49
N VAL A 34 11.16 -16.76 -25.40
CA VAL A 34 9.83 -16.21 -25.11
C VAL A 34 8.83 -17.31 -24.70
N ALA A 35 8.92 -18.50 -25.29
CA ALA A 35 8.06 -19.63 -24.95
C ALA A 35 8.32 -20.20 -23.56
N ILE A 36 9.52 -20.00 -23.00
CA ILE A 36 9.86 -20.46 -21.64
C ILE A 36 8.98 -19.76 -20.61
N SER A 37 8.79 -18.45 -20.73
CA SER A 37 7.92 -17.69 -19.82
C SER A 37 6.47 -18.19 -19.85
N TYR A 38 5.96 -18.51 -21.05
CA TYR A 38 4.64 -19.10 -21.23
C TYR A 38 4.56 -20.49 -20.58
N LEU A 39 5.58 -21.33 -20.79
CA LEU A 39 5.67 -22.67 -20.22
C LEU A 39 5.67 -22.64 -18.69
N VAL A 40 6.50 -21.80 -18.06
CA VAL A 40 6.55 -21.67 -16.60
C VAL A 40 5.18 -21.29 -16.05
N ARG A 41 4.51 -20.30 -16.65
CA ARG A 41 3.15 -19.92 -16.24
C ARG A 41 2.15 -21.07 -16.38
N ARG A 42 2.25 -21.90 -17.43
CA ARG A 42 1.37 -23.07 -17.60
C ARG A 42 1.64 -24.14 -16.54
N LEU A 43 2.90 -24.39 -16.21
CA LEU A 43 3.29 -25.35 -15.17
C LEU A 43 2.80 -24.90 -13.80
N GLU A 44 3.03 -23.64 -13.43
CA GLU A 44 2.57 -23.06 -12.16
C GLU A 44 1.04 -23.12 -12.04
N GLU A 45 0.33 -22.67 -13.08
CA GLU A 45 -1.14 -22.70 -13.10
C GLU A 45 -1.67 -24.13 -12.91
N THR A 46 -1.04 -25.13 -13.54
CA THR A 46 -1.49 -26.54 -13.49
C THR A 46 -1.09 -27.25 -12.20
N ALA A 47 0.03 -26.87 -11.60
CA ALA A 47 0.52 -27.46 -10.34
C ALA A 47 -0.22 -26.92 -9.11
N SER A 48 -0.90 -25.78 -9.22
CA SER A 48 -1.67 -25.20 -8.11
C SER A 48 -2.78 -26.16 -7.62
N PRO A 49 -2.84 -26.50 -6.31
CA PRO A 49 -3.91 -27.34 -5.74
C PRO A 49 -5.32 -26.76 -5.89
N GLU A 50 -5.42 -25.45 -6.11
CA GLU A 50 -6.67 -24.75 -6.36
C GLU A 50 -7.13 -24.88 -7.82
N ASN A 51 -6.25 -25.33 -8.73
CA ASN A 51 -6.61 -25.59 -10.11
C ASN A 51 -7.15 -27.02 -10.26
N PHE A 52 -8.31 -27.16 -10.88
CA PHE A 52 -8.91 -28.45 -11.24
C PHE A 52 -7.93 -29.38 -11.98
N LEU A 53 -7.11 -28.83 -12.90
CA LEU A 53 -6.16 -29.62 -13.69
C LEU A 53 -5.06 -30.28 -12.85
N SER A 54 -4.78 -29.80 -11.63
CA SER A 54 -3.79 -30.41 -10.73
C SER A 54 -4.17 -31.83 -10.29
N SER A 55 -5.48 -32.11 -10.25
CA SER A 55 -6.03 -33.40 -9.82
C SER A 55 -6.72 -34.15 -10.96
N ALA A 56 -7.06 -33.47 -12.06
CA ALA A 56 -7.85 -34.00 -13.17
C ALA A 56 -7.35 -35.35 -13.74
N PHE A 57 -6.04 -35.58 -13.77
CA PHE A 57 -5.47 -36.83 -14.32
C PHE A 57 -5.52 -38.01 -13.34
N ARG A 58 -5.76 -37.76 -12.05
CA ARG A 58 -5.76 -38.78 -10.97
C ARG A 58 -7.14 -39.02 -10.36
N LEU A 59 -8.18 -38.33 -10.84
CA LEU A 59 -9.55 -38.46 -10.29
C LEU A 59 -10.11 -39.89 -10.35
N HIS A 60 -9.60 -40.74 -11.25
CA HIS A 60 -10.01 -42.14 -11.37
C HIS A 60 -9.32 -43.08 -10.37
N GLU A 61 -8.23 -42.64 -9.74
CA GLU A 61 -7.42 -43.41 -8.78
C GLU A 61 -7.50 -42.84 -7.36
N ASP A 62 -7.95 -41.60 -7.20
CA ASP A 62 -8.01 -40.86 -5.94
C ASP A 62 -9.46 -40.42 -5.65
N PRO A 63 -10.24 -41.24 -4.90
CA PRO A 63 -11.62 -40.93 -4.54
C PRO A 63 -11.77 -39.63 -3.74
N ASP A 64 -10.81 -39.32 -2.86
CA ASP A 64 -10.85 -38.10 -2.04
C ASP A 64 -10.69 -36.84 -2.91
N ALA A 65 -9.81 -36.90 -3.93
CA ALA A 65 -9.69 -35.83 -4.89
C ALA A 65 -10.96 -35.65 -5.73
N LEU A 66 -11.61 -36.75 -6.14
CA LEU A 66 -12.89 -36.69 -6.85
C LEU A 66 -13.99 -36.06 -5.99
N ASP A 67 -14.16 -36.51 -4.76
CA ASP A 67 -15.15 -35.98 -3.82
C ASP A 67 -14.92 -34.49 -3.55
N ARG A 68 -13.65 -34.07 -3.41
CA ARG A 68 -13.31 -32.65 -3.27
C ARG A 68 -13.75 -31.83 -4.48
N GLU A 69 -13.49 -32.27 -5.72
CA GLU A 69 -13.90 -31.52 -6.91
C GLU A 69 -15.43 -31.52 -7.09
N ILE A 70 -16.12 -32.62 -6.78
CA ILE A 70 -17.60 -32.68 -6.77
C ILE A 70 -18.15 -31.67 -5.77
N ASN A 71 -17.62 -31.66 -4.54
CA ASN A 71 -18.07 -30.74 -3.49
C ASN A 71 -17.78 -29.29 -3.85
N ARG A 72 -16.61 -28.97 -4.43
CA ARG A 72 -16.30 -27.62 -4.92
C ARG A 72 -17.29 -27.17 -6.00
N PHE A 73 -17.61 -28.05 -6.95
CA PHE A 73 -18.58 -27.75 -7.99
C PHE A 73 -19.98 -27.53 -7.43
N ALA A 74 -20.47 -28.44 -6.58
CA ALA A 74 -21.77 -28.31 -5.93
C ALA A 74 -21.88 -27.02 -5.10
N LEU A 75 -20.87 -26.74 -4.27
CA LEU A 75 -20.79 -25.50 -3.50
C LEU A 75 -20.76 -24.27 -4.40
N SER A 76 -20.09 -24.32 -5.55
CA SER A 76 -20.08 -23.20 -6.51
C SER A 76 -21.47 -22.93 -7.09
N LEU A 77 -22.26 -23.98 -7.36
CA LEU A 77 -23.65 -23.86 -7.83
C LEU A 77 -24.56 -23.33 -6.73
N GLU A 78 -24.45 -23.84 -5.51
CA GLU A 78 -25.21 -23.34 -4.35
C GLU A 78 -24.91 -21.87 -4.10
N ARG A 79 -23.62 -21.49 -4.11
CA ARG A 79 -23.21 -20.09 -3.95
C ARG A 79 -23.61 -19.24 -5.14
N SER A 80 -23.73 -19.76 -6.36
CA SER A 80 -24.08 -18.95 -7.54
C SER A 80 -25.42 -18.22 -7.41
N ALA A 81 -26.34 -18.76 -6.60
CA ALA A 81 -27.64 -18.14 -6.31
C ALA A 81 -27.62 -17.24 -5.06
N ASP A 82 -26.51 -17.18 -4.33
CA ASP A 82 -26.37 -16.38 -3.12
C ASP A 82 -26.38 -14.88 -3.48
N PRO A 83 -27.41 -14.11 -3.07
CA PRO A 83 -27.50 -12.68 -3.35
C PRO A 83 -26.41 -11.86 -2.65
N ALA A 84 -25.70 -12.44 -1.66
CA ALA A 84 -24.54 -11.82 -1.03
C ALA A 84 -23.26 -11.92 -1.88
N LEU A 85 -23.24 -12.75 -2.95
CA LEU A 85 -22.09 -12.78 -3.85
C LEU A 85 -21.91 -11.41 -4.52
N PRO A 86 -20.72 -10.81 -4.43
CA PRO A 86 -20.46 -9.52 -5.06
C PRO A 86 -20.41 -9.68 -6.58
N ALA A 87 -21.55 -9.44 -7.24
CA ALA A 87 -21.67 -9.39 -8.70
C ALA A 87 -21.15 -8.06 -9.30
N ARG A 88 -20.74 -7.11 -8.46
CA ARG A 88 -20.21 -5.81 -8.85
C ARG A 88 -18.69 -5.85 -8.89
N PRO A 89 -18.04 -4.99 -9.71
CA PRO A 89 -16.59 -4.85 -9.69
C PRO A 89 -16.06 -4.61 -8.27
N ARG A 90 -14.96 -5.30 -7.93
CA ARG A 90 -14.26 -5.11 -6.64
C ARG A 90 -13.44 -3.83 -6.63
N ARG A 91 -12.96 -3.37 -7.78
CA ARG A 91 -12.24 -2.10 -7.94
C ARG A 91 -13.25 -0.96 -8.11
N ARG A 92 -13.29 -0.04 -7.14
CA ARG A 92 -14.33 1.00 -7.04
C ARG A 92 -13.78 2.41 -6.79
N GLN A 93 -12.46 2.55 -6.73
CA GLN A 93 -11.82 3.84 -6.47
C GLN A 93 -12.26 4.88 -7.51
N ASN A 94 -12.56 6.07 -7.02
CA ASN A 94 -12.99 7.19 -7.85
C ASN A 94 -12.33 8.48 -7.36
N ARG A 95 -11.29 8.91 -8.09
CA ARG A 95 -10.57 10.18 -7.83
C ARG A 95 -11.32 11.45 -8.27
N LEU A 96 -12.51 11.32 -8.85
CA LEU A 96 -13.41 12.46 -9.12
C LEU A 96 -14.41 12.71 -7.97
N ALA A 97 -14.54 11.77 -7.02
CA ALA A 97 -15.48 11.92 -5.92
C ALA A 97 -15.00 13.02 -4.94
N PRO A 98 -15.89 13.89 -4.41
CA PRO A 98 -15.49 14.98 -3.51
C PRO A 98 -14.91 14.50 -2.17
N VAL A 99 -15.22 13.27 -1.76
CA VAL A 99 -14.57 12.58 -0.65
C VAL A 99 -14.06 11.25 -1.19
N HIS A 100 -12.73 11.11 -1.26
CA HIS A 100 -12.11 9.86 -1.66
C HIS A 100 -12.13 8.86 -0.49
N GLU A 101 -12.30 7.57 -0.77
CA GLU A 101 -12.17 6.50 0.24
C GLU A 101 -10.83 6.57 0.98
N SER A 102 -9.78 7.00 0.29
CA SER A 102 -8.45 7.24 0.84
C SER A 102 -8.38 8.44 1.81
N ALA A 103 -9.37 9.34 1.83
CA ALA A 103 -9.45 10.46 2.76
C ALA A 103 -10.24 10.12 4.04
N ALA A 104 -10.94 8.99 4.08
CA ALA A 104 -11.62 8.54 5.28
C ALA A 104 -10.58 8.17 6.35
N LEU A 105 -10.73 8.70 7.56
CA LEU A 105 -10.03 8.18 8.73
C LEU A 105 -10.46 6.72 8.90
N THR A 106 -9.56 5.79 8.56
CA THR A 106 -9.88 4.37 8.68
C THR A 106 -9.99 4.02 10.17
N THR A 107 -11.21 3.87 10.68
CA THR A 107 -11.45 3.12 11.91
C THR A 107 -11.32 1.65 11.56
N ASP A 108 -10.42 0.94 12.24
CA ASP A 108 -10.04 -0.42 11.87
C ASP A 108 -11.17 -1.44 12.15
N PRO A 109 -11.72 -2.11 11.13
CA PRO A 109 -12.62 -3.25 11.34
C PRO A 109 -11.86 -4.58 11.51
N ASP A 110 -10.55 -4.63 11.26
CA ASP A 110 -9.71 -5.85 11.32
C ASP A 110 -8.81 -5.91 12.57
N ALA A 111 -8.96 -4.98 13.51
CA ALA A 111 -8.19 -4.96 14.76
C ALA A 111 -8.28 -6.29 15.53
N ASP A 112 -9.43 -6.97 15.44
CA ASP A 112 -9.67 -8.27 16.06
C ASP A 112 -8.86 -9.42 15.39
N SER A 113 -8.57 -9.33 14.08
CA SER A 113 -7.80 -10.34 13.34
C SER A 113 -6.30 -10.24 13.60
N ALA A 114 -5.78 -9.01 13.78
CA ALA A 114 -4.39 -8.79 14.19
C ALA A 114 -4.13 -9.30 15.62
N ALA A 115 -5.11 -9.12 16.53
CA ALA A 115 -5.06 -9.66 17.88
C ALA A 115 -5.00 -11.20 17.91
N LEU A 116 -5.73 -11.86 17.00
CA LEU A 116 -5.71 -13.32 16.86
C LEU A 116 -4.36 -13.85 16.33
N THR A 117 -3.72 -13.12 15.42
CA THR A 117 -2.41 -13.52 14.87
C THR A 117 -1.29 -13.38 15.91
N GLN A 118 -1.33 -12.31 16.72
CA GLN A 118 -0.39 -12.10 17.83
C GLN A 118 -0.57 -13.13 18.96
N ALA A 119 -1.80 -13.53 19.25
CA ALA A 119 -2.09 -14.59 20.22
C ALA A 119 -1.53 -15.96 19.81
N VAL A 120 -1.47 -16.26 18.50
CA VAL A 120 -0.88 -17.50 17.97
C VAL A 120 0.65 -17.49 18.07
N LEU A 121 1.29 -16.33 17.87
CA LEU A 121 2.74 -16.17 18.01
C LEU A 121 3.21 -16.34 19.46
N GLY A 122 2.48 -15.77 20.43
CA GLY A 122 2.79 -15.94 21.86
C GLY A 122 2.63 -17.38 22.39
N ILE A 123 1.88 -18.24 21.71
CA ILE A 123 1.77 -19.68 22.03
C ILE A 123 2.99 -20.45 21.50
N ALA A 124 3.62 -19.99 20.41
CA ALA A 124 4.77 -20.67 19.80
C ALA A 124 6.08 -20.44 20.57
N GLU A 125 6.23 -19.30 21.26
CA GLU A 125 7.43 -18.97 22.06
C GLU A 125 7.46 -19.65 23.45
N ALA A 126 6.35 -20.24 23.90
CA ALA A 126 6.26 -20.93 25.19
C ALA A 126 6.86 -22.36 25.19
N ALA A 127 7.54 -22.77 24.12
CA ALA A 127 8.11 -24.12 23.98
C ALA A 127 9.66 -24.11 24.00
N ASP A 128 10.18 -24.55 25.15
CA ASP A 128 11.52 -25.09 25.46
C ASP A 128 12.64 -24.13 25.91
N PRO A 129 13.00 -24.12 27.22
CA PRO A 129 14.15 -23.39 27.74
C PRO A 129 15.35 -24.34 27.95
N GLY A 130 16.34 -24.27 27.06
CA GLY A 130 17.53 -25.10 27.22
C GLY A 130 18.69 -24.71 26.31
N ASP A 131 19.37 -23.60 26.64
CA ASP A 131 20.84 -23.54 26.58
C ASP A 131 21.35 -22.19 27.10
N THR A 132 22.17 -22.22 28.16
CA THR A 132 22.85 -21.06 28.73
C THR A 132 24.15 -20.77 27.98
N PHE A 133 24.15 -19.80 27.09
CA PHE A 133 25.37 -19.20 26.54
C PHE A 133 25.84 -18.03 27.41
N VAL A 134 27.14 -17.97 27.65
CA VAL A 134 27.79 -16.97 28.51
C VAL A 134 27.80 -15.61 27.79
N GLU A 135 27.04 -14.65 28.30
CA GLU A 135 26.96 -13.29 27.79
C GLU A 135 28.27 -12.53 28.00
N THR A 136 28.89 -12.11 26.90
CA THR A 136 29.90 -11.05 26.92
C THR A 136 29.16 -9.72 26.85
N ALA A 137 29.60 -8.69 27.59
CA ALA A 137 28.93 -7.40 27.82
C ALA A 137 28.65 -6.51 26.57
N VAL A 138 28.68 -7.08 25.35
CA VAL A 138 28.20 -6.51 24.09
C VAL A 138 26.71 -6.82 23.87
N PHE A 139 26.15 -7.83 24.56
CA PHE A 139 24.74 -8.21 24.52
C PHE A 139 24.04 -7.99 25.86
N ALA A 140 24.24 -6.85 26.51
CA ALA A 140 23.40 -6.54 27.66
C ALA A 140 21.94 -6.45 27.18
N ALA A 141 21.07 -7.32 27.70
CA ALA A 141 19.61 -7.27 27.58
C ALA A 141 19.09 -5.92 28.12
N ARG A 142 19.20 -4.87 27.30
CA ARG A 142 18.66 -3.53 27.54
C ARG A 142 17.39 -3.29 26.74
N GLU A 143 17.07 -4.17 25.82
CA GLU A 143 15.81 -4.18 25.11
C GLU A 143 15.01 -5.32 25.69
N ASP A 144 13.98 -4.96 26.45
CA ASP A 144 12.93 -5.88 26.85
C ASP A 144 12.36 -6.48 25.55
N GLU A 145 12.65 -7.76 25.26
CA GLU A 145 12.15 -8.43 24.06
C GLU A 145 10.62 -8.49 24.04
N SER A 146 9.95 -8.27 25.19
CA SER A 146 8.49 -8.09 25.25
C SER A 146 8.01 -6.72 24.79
N ALA A 147 8.90 -5.72 24.73
CA ALA A 147 8.64 -4.39 24.18
C ALA A 147 9.00 -4.36 22.68
N ILE A 148 8.48 -5.32 21.91
CA ILE A 148 8.43 -5.18 20.45
C ILE A 148 7.70 -3.86 20.19
N ALA A 149 8.40 -2.85 19.68
CA ALA A 149 7.75 -1.63 19.20
C ALA A 149 6.64 -2.10 18.25
N ALA A 150 5.38 -1.82 18.59
CA ALA A 150 4.20 -2.38 17.94
C ALA A 150 4.00 -1.91 16.47
N GLY A 151 5.07 -1.44 15.82
CA GLY A 151 5.08 -0.80 14.53
C GLY A 151 4.47 0.59 14.62
N ALA A 152 3.71 0.98 13.61
CA ALA A 152 2.77 2.08 13.67
C ALA A 152 1.37 1.46 13.76
N PRO A 153 0.82 1.21 14.97
CA PRO A 153 -0.42 0.47 15.12
C PRO A 153 -1.57 1.14 14.36
N GLY A 154 -2.29 0.37 13.55
CA GLY A 154 -3.39 0.86 12.71
C GLY A 154 -2.97 1.70 11.49
N PHE A 155 -1.66 1.85 11.23
CA PHE A 155 -1.18 2.49 10.01
C PHE A 155 -1.49 1.64 8.78
N ARG A 156 -2.00 2.30 7.74
CA ARG A 156 -2.15 1.74 6.40
C ARG A 156 -1.68 2.75 5.37
N ASN A 157 -0.95 2.25 4.37
CA ASN A 157 -0.53 3.07 3.24
C ASN A 157 -1.75 3.61 2.49
N ALA A 158 -1.60 4.83 1.97
CA ALA A 158 -2.51 5.43 1.03
C ALA A 158 -2.58 4.55 -0.22
N VAL A 159 -3.80 4.29 -0.68
CA VAL A 159 -4.01 3.52 -1.91
C VAL A 159 -3.68 4.43 -3.08
N ASP A 160 -2.73 4.01 -3.92
CA ASP A 160 -2.41 4.68 -5.18
C ASP A 160 -3.59 4.70 -6.15
N SER A 161 -3.56 5.61 -7.13
CA SER A 161 -4.63 5.68 -8.12
C SER A 161 -4.57 4.49 -9.08
N ASP A 162 -5.66 3.73 -9.22
CA ASP A 162 -5.78 2.62 -10.15
C ASP A 162 -6.04 3.16 -11.57
N PRO A 163 -5.08 3.05 -12.51
CA PRO A 163 -5.25 3.57 -13.87
C PRO A 163 -6.19 2.72 -14.74
N ALA A 164 -6.59 1.53 -14.28
CA ALA A 164 -7.58 0.71 -14.99
C ALA A 164 -9.00 1.30 -14.90
N LEU A 165 -9.26 2.15 -13.91
CA LEU A 165 -10.59 2.69 -13.66
C LEU A 165 -10.89 3.90 -14.57
N PRO A 166 -12.04 3.92 -15.27
CA PRO A 166 -12.42 5.05 -16.14
C PRO A 166 -12.38 6.42 -15.45
N ALA A 167 -12.93 6.51 -14.23
CA ALA A 167 -12.99 7.76 -13.48
C ALA A 167 -11.60 8.31 -13.12
N ASN A 168 -10.65 7.43 -12.76
CA ASN A 168 -9.28 7.84 -12.45
C ASN A 168 -8.53 8.29 -13.71
N ARG A 169 -8.80 7.67 -14.87
CA ARG A 169 -8.23 8.13 -16.15
C ARG A 169 -8.78 9.49 -16.54
N GLU A 170 -10.06 9.76 -16.29
CA GLU A 170 -10.66 11.08 -16.51
C GLU A 170 -10.05 12.13 -15.58
N TRP A 171 -9.99 11.86 -14.29
CA TRP A 171 -9.28 12.69 -13.31
C TRP A 171 -7.84 13.02 -13.73
N ALA A 172 -7.07 12.02 -14.17
CA ALA A 172 -5.71 12.24 -14.65
C ALA A 172 -5.66 13.12 -15.91
N ARG A 173 -6.60 12.96 -16.84
CA ARG A 173 -6.71 13.83 -18.04
C ARG A 173 -7.01 15.27 -17.67
N GLU A 174 -7.88 15.50 -16.68
CA GLU A 174 -8.17 16.85 -16.19
C GLU A 174 -6.93 17.52 -15.60
N ILE A 175 -6.10 16.78 -14.84
CA ILE A 175 -4.81 17.29 -14.36
C ILE A 175 -3.89 17.64 -15.53
N LEU A 176 -3.71 16.70 -16.46
CA LEU A 176 -2.84 16.88 -17.63
C LEU A 176 -3.22 18.10 -18.48
N ALA A 177 -4.51 18.38 -18.61
CA ALA A 177 -5.00 19.54 -19.34
C ALA A 177 -4.63 20.89 -18.70
N ARG A 178 -4.40 20.94 -17.38
CA ARG A 178 -4.06 22.18 -16.65
C ARG A 178 -2.56 22.47 -16.64
N ILE A 179 -1.70 21.46 -16.77
CA ILE A 179 -0.24 21.59 -16.63
C ILE A 179 0.38 22.66 -17.54
N PRO A 180 0.12 22.72 -18.87
CA PRO A 180 0.86 23.62 -19.77
C PRO A 180 0.77 25.12 -19.45
N GLY A 181 -0.26 25.54 -18.71
CA GLY A 181 -0.47 26.93 -18.32
C GLY A 181 -0.65 27.10 -16.80
N SER A 182 -0.27 26.10 -16.01
CA SER A 182 -0.44 26.18 -14.56
C SER A 182 0.47 27.26 -13.97
N THR A 183 -0.12 28.09 -13.12
CA THR A 183 0.58 29.09 -12.27
C THR A 183 0.23 28.89 -10.80
N THR A 184 -0.34 27.71 -10.48
CA THR A 184 -0.93 27.39 -9.18
C THR A 184 0.09 27.53 -8.04
N GLY A 185 1.37 27.16 -8.28
CA GLY A 185 2.46 27.28 -7.30
C GLY A 185 3.16 28.65 -7.25
N ASP A 186 3.10 29.45 -8.33
CA ASP A 186 3.91 30.66 -8.50
C ASP A 186 3.74 31.70 -7.39
N GLY A 187 2.50 31.85 -6.90
CA GLY A 187 2.21 32.77 -5.81
C GLY A 187 2.89 32.36 -4.50
N ILE A 188 2.84 31.07 -4.18
CA ILE A 188 3.43 30.50 -2.96
C ILE A 188 4.96 30.63 -3.04
N VAL A 189 5.56 30.20 -4.15
CA VAL A 189 7.02 30.30 -4.37
C VAL A 189 7.52 31.74 -4.22
N ARG A 190 6.83 32.71 -4.81
CA ARG A 190 7.20 34.13 -4.67
C ARG A 190 7.06 34.62 -3.23
N SER A 191 5.99 34.25 -2.53
CA SER A 191 5.75 34.68 -1.14
C SER A 191 6.69 34.03 -0.12
N ALA A 192 7.18 32.82 -0.41
CA ALA A 192 8.07 32.06 0.47
C ALA A 192 9.56 32.34 0.22
N ARG A 193 9.91 33.06 -0.85
CA ARG A 193 11.29 33.39 -1.19
C ARG A 193 11.86 34.37 -0.17
N VAL A 194 12.91 33.94 0.53
CA VAL A 194 13.71 34.78 1.43
C VAL A 194 15.01 35.16 0.71
N THR A 195 15.26 36.45 0.53
CA THR A 195 16.50 36.97 -0.10
C THR A 195 17.36 37.82 0.83
N ASP A 196 16.88 38.07 2.04
CA ASP A 196 17.50 38.96 3.01
C ASP A 196 17.79 38.24 4.34
N ALA A 197 18.93 38.56 4.94
CA ALA A 197 19.39 37.93 6.17
C ALA A 197 18.57 38.39 7.39
N GLU A 198 18.14 39.66 7.43
CA GLU A 198 17.31 40.14 8.54
C GLU A 198 15.92 39.49 8.51
N GLU A 199 15.36 39.27 7.32
CA GLU A 199 14.16 38.45 7.15
C GLU A 199 14.33 37.02 7.66
N LEU A 200 15.43 36.35 7.32
CA LEU A 200 15.72 35.02 7.82
C LEU A 200 15.78 35.00 9.36
N GLU A 201 16.46 35.98 9.99
CA GLU A 201 16.53 36.08 11.45
C GLU A 201 15.15 36.34 12.09
N ARG A 202 14.27 37.12 11.43
CA ARG A 202 12.88 37.29 11.87
C ARG A 202 12.11 35.97 11.82
N ILE A 203 12.29 35.16 10.78
CA ILE A 203 11.66 33.84 10.64
C ILE A 203 12.17 32.90 11.75
N LEU A 204 13.48 32.79 11.95
CA LEU A 204 14.07 31.95 12.99
C LEU A 204 13.62 32.37 14.40
N SER A 205 13.54 33.67 14.67
CA SER A 205 13.05 34.21 15.95
C SER A 205 11.60 33.82 16.20
N ARG A 206 10.73 33.89 15.19
CA ARG A 206 9.34 33.43 15.27
C ARG A 206 9.24 31.94 15.56
N VAL A 207 10.02 31.11 14.87
CA VAL A 207 10.04 29.64 15.10
C VAL A 207 10.48 29.34 16.53
N ARG A 208 11.56 29.96 17.01
CA ARG A 208 12.06 29.81 18.39
C ARG A 208 11.02 30.20 19.45
N ALA A 209 10.23 31.25 19.18
CA ALA A 209 9.17 31.70 20.07
C ALA A 209 7.98 30.73 20.10
N ALA A 210 7.59 30.19 18.94
CA ALA A 210 6.49 29.21 18.83
C ALA A 210 6.85 27.81 19.38
N ALA A 211 8.14 27.46 19.38
CA ALA A 211 8.64 26.14 19.75
C ALA A 211 8.20 25.67 21.14
N GLY A 212 8.13 26.57 22.13
CA GLY A 212 7.72 26.23 23.48
C GLY A 212 6.26 25.76 23.54
N ALA A 213 5.35 26.51 22.92
CA ALA A 213 3.93 26.17 22.88
C ALA A 213 3.67 24.91 22.04
N TRP A 214 4.41 24.72 20.94
CA TRP A 214 4.29 23.51 20.12
C TRP A 214 4.82 22.27 20.84
N GLY A 215 6.02 22.35 21.41
CA GLY A 215 6.65 21.21 22.09
C GLY A 215 5.94 20.77 23.37
N ALA A 216 5.18 21.66 24.00
CA ALA A 216 4.36 21.35 25.17
C ALA A 216 3.04 20.63 24.85
N ARG A 217 2.63 20.57 23.57
CA ARG A 217 1.41 19.84 23.19
C ARG A 217 1.59 18.34 23.42
N PRO A 218 0.63 17.61 24.00
CA PRO A 218 0.69 16.15 24.12
C PRO A 218 0.93 15.46 22.79
N ALA A 219 1.62 14.31 22.79
CA ALA A 219 1.97 13.64 21.54
C ALA A 219 0.74 13.17 20.76
N ALA A 220 -0.33 12.79 21.46
CA ALA A 220 -1.62 12.49 20.85
C ALA A 220 -2.19 13.68 20.06
N GLU A 221 -2.15 14.90 20.62
CA GLU A 221 -2.63 16.11 19.93
C GLU A 221 -1.78 16.47 18.71
N ARG A 222 -0.46 16.25 18.79
CA ARG A 222 0.44 16.41 17.64
C ARG A 222 0.09 15.38 16.56
N GLY A 223 -0.18 14.14 16.93
CA GLY A 223 -0.67 13.10 16.03
C GLY A 223 -1.97 13.49 15.31
N GLU A 224 -2.92 14.11 16.00
CA GLU A 224 -4.15 14.61 15.38
C GLU A 224 -3.90 15.74 14.36
N VAL A 225 -2.88 16.58 14.58
CA VAL A 225 -2.45 17.57 13.57
C VAL A 225 -1.95 16.87 12.31
N LEU A 226 -1.11 15.84 12.47
CA LEU A 226 -0.57 15.06 11.37
C LEU A 226 -1.67 14.33 10.58
N LEU A 227 -2.67 13.76 11.25
CA LEU A 227 -3.83 13.14 10.59
C LEU A 227 -4.65 14.15 9.78
N ARG A 228 -4.82 15.37 10.28
CA ARG A 228 -5.46 16.45 9.51
C ARG A 228 -4.63 16.86 8.31
N ILE A 229 -3.30 16.90 8.44
CA ILE A 229 -2.42 17.17 7.30
C ILE A 229 -2.55 16.07 6.24
N ALA A 230 -2.58 14.79 6.64
CA ALA A 230 -2.83 13.67 5.74
C ALA A 230 -4.13 13.84 4.94
N ALA A 231 -5.22 14.23 5.61
CA ALA A 231 -6.51 14.49 4.93
C ALA A 231 -6.43 15.67 3.95
N VAL A 232 -5.70 16.74 4.29
CA VAL A 232 -5.50 17.88 3.40
C VAL A 232 -4.65 17.50 2.18
N LEU A 233 -3.55 16.77 2.37
CA LEU A 233 -2.72 16.25 1.28
C LEU A 233 -3.55 15.39 0.32
N GLU A 234 -4.37 14.48 0.86
CA GLU A 234 -5.22 13.60 0.06
C GLU A 234 -6.29 14.38 -0.73
N SER A 235 -6.95 15.35 -0.09
CA SER A 235 -7.97 16.18 -0.76
C SER A 235 -7.40 17.15 -1.80
N ARG A 236 -6.11 17.51 -1.70
CA ARG A 236 -5.40 18.34 -2.68
C ARG A 236 -4.55 17.55 -3.66
N ARG A 237 -4.67 16.21 -3.70
CA ARG A 237 -3.86 15.32 -4.55
C ARG A 237 -3.74 15.80 -6.00
N ALA A 238 -4.85 16.20 -6.62
CA ALA A 238 -4.86 16.68 -8.00
C ALA A 238 -4.05 17.99 -8.21
N GLU A 239 -4.16 18.91 -7.24
CA GLU A 239 -3.46 20.20 -7.24
C GLU A 239 -1.95 19.99 -7.00
N LEU A 240 -1.58 19.11 -6.07
CA LEU A 240 -0.19 18.75 -5.79
C LEU A 240 0.49 18.10 -7.00
N ILE A 241 -0.20 17.17 -7.68
CA ILE A 241 0.33 16.53 -8.90
C ILE A 241 0.49 17.56 -10.02
N GLU A 242 -0.47 18.46 -10.20
CA GLU A 242 -0.39 19.54 -11.19
C GLU A 242 0.83 20.42 -10.96
N VAL A 243 1.04 20.90 -9.73
CA VAL A 243 2.18 21.75 -9.38
C VAL A 243 3.50 21.00 -9.56
N ALA A 244 3.61 19.77 -9.05
CA ALA A 244 4.82 18.97 -9.21
C ALA A 244 5.15 18.74 -10.69
N ALA A 245 4.15 18.44 -11.51
CA ALA A 245 4.34 18.24 -12.95
C ALA A 245 4.72 19.54 -13.67
N ALA A 246 4.07 20.66 -13.35
CA ALA A 246 4.34 21.95 -13.98
C ALA A 246 5.72 22.51 -13.62
N GLU A 247 6.15 22.39 -12.36
CA GLU A 247 7.40 22.97 -11.88
C GLU A 247 8.62 22.06 -12.09
N THR A 248 8.44 20.74 -12.02
CA THR A 248 9.57 19.77 -12.05
C THR A 248 9.53 18.79 -13.21
N GLY A 249 8.45 18.79 -14.00
CA GLY A 249 8.29 17.89 -15.14
C GLY A 249 7.88 16.46 -14.76
N LYS A 250 7.48 16.20 -13.52
CA LYS A 250 6.99 14.88 -13.09
C LYS A 250 5.80 14.41 -13.91
N VAL A 251 5.79 13.13 -14.26
CA VAL A 251 4.61 12.50 -14.87
C VAL A 251 3.59 12.10 -13.81
N ILE A 252 2.32 11.92 -14.19
CA ILE A 252 1.24 11.55 -13.27
C ILE A 252 1.60 10.31 -12.43
N SER A 253 2.21 9.28 -13.05
CA SER A 253 2.58 8.05 -12.34
C SER A 253 3.68 8.24 -11.30
N GLU A 254 4.47 9.30 -11.38
CA GLU A 254 5.51 9.63 -10.40
C GLU A 254 5.01 10.62 -9.35
N GLY A 255 4.14 11.57 -9.74
CA GLY A 255 3.56 12.55 -8.81
C GLY A 255 2.48 11.93 -7.92
N ASP A 256 1.65 11.02 -8.44
CA ASP A 256 0.56 10.41 -7.67
C ASP A 256 1.07 9.55 -6.51
N VAL A 257 2.07 8.70 -6.77
CA VAL A 257 2.69 7.87 -5.73
C VAL A 257 3.40 8.72 -4.67
N GLU A 258 3.92 9.89 -5.06
CA GLU A 258 4.58 10.79 -4.13
C GLU A 258 3.59 11.51 -3.20
N VAL A 259 2.39 11.83 -3.69
CA VAL A 259 1.32 12.30 -2.81
C VAL A 259 0.92 11.20 -1.82
N SER A 260 0.82 9.95 -2.27
CA SER A 260 0.56 8.80 -1.37
C SER A 260 1.65 8.70 -0.31
N GLU A 261 2.92 8.77 -0.69
CA GLU A 261 4.06 8.72 0.24
C GLU A 261 4.03 9.88 1.26
N ALA A 262 3.69 11.10 0.83
CA ALA A 262 3.52 12.25 1.74
C ALA A 262 2.39 12.03 2.75
N VAL A 263 1.26 11.47 2.30
CA VAL A 263 0.13 11.08 3.16
C VAL A 263 0.54 9.98 4.14
N ASP A 264 1.38 9.06 3.69
CA ASP A 264 1.89 7.95 4.48
C ASP A 264 2.84 8.42 5.57
N PHE A 265 3.77 9.34 5.27
CA PHE A 265 4.59 9.97 6.31
C PHE A 265 3.72 10.61 7.40
N ALA A 266 2.68 11.36 7.00
CA ALA A 266 1.80 12.01 7.97
C ALA A 266 1.06 11.00 8.86
N ARG A 267 0.52 9.93 8.28
CA ARG A 267 -0.19 8.87 9.04
C ARG A 267 0.75 8.04 9.91
N TYR A 268 1.89 7.68 9.35
CA TYR A 268 2.90 6.87 10.03
C TYR A 268 3.45 7.65 11.23
N TYR A 269 3.87 8.91 11.04
CA TYR A 269 4.35 9.74 12.14
C TYR A 269 3.26 10.09 13.14
N ALA A 270 1.98 10.20 12.74
CA ALA A 270 0.89 10.33 13.68
C ALA A 270 0.76 9.12 14.61
N ALA A 271 0.90 7.91 14.07
CA ALA A 271 0.89 6.68 14.86
C ALA A 271 2.13 6.60 15.77
N LYS A 272 3.33 6.84 15.23
CA LYS A 272 4.59 6.83 16.01
C LYS A 272 4.63 7.91 17.08
N ALA A 273 4.03 9.08 16.85
CA ALA A 273 4.02 10.17 17.83
C ALA A 273 3.41 9.72 19.15
N ARG A 274 2.38 8.86 19.13
CA ARG A 274 1.71 8.36 20.34
C ARG A 274 2.64 7.55 21.25
N GLU A 275 3.72 6.97 20.71
CA GLU A 275 4.71 6.23 21.48
C GLU A 275 5.69 7.13 22.25
N LEU A 276 5.80 8.41 21.87
CA LEU A 276 6.74 9.35 22.51
C LEU A 276 6.44 9.58 23.99
N ASP A 277 5.15 9.52 24.36
CA ASP A 277 4.68 9.69 25.74
C ASP A 277 4.60 8.34 26.49
N ALA A 278 4.92 7.22 25.83
CA ALA A 278 4.78 5.86 26.38
C ALA A 278 6.06 5.31 27.02
N VAL A 279 7.19 6.02 26.93
CA VAL A 279 8.49 5.55 27.47
C VAL A 279 8.54 5.75 28.99
N PRO A 280 8.58 4.67 29.80
CA PRO A 280 8.56 4.81 31.26
C PRO A 280 9.79 5.55 31.79
N GLY A 281 9.58 6.55 32.64
CA GLY A 281 10.65 7.31 33.28
C GLY A 281 11.39 8.30 32.37
N ALA A 282 10.98 8.43 31.10
CA ALA A 282 11.50 9.42 30.17
C ALA A 282 10.42 10.42 29.75
N ALA A 283 10.84 11.66 29.47
CA ALA A 283 9.99 12.67 28.87
C ALA A 283 10.59 13.08 27.52
N PHE A 284 9.77 13.04 26.47
CA PHE A 284 10.21 13.52 25.16
C PHE A 284 10.43 15.03 25.17
N VAL A 285 11.62 15.47 24.69
CA VAL A 285 11.98 16.88 24.57
C VAL A 285 12.30 17.18 23.09
N PRO A 286 11.42 17.89 22.36
CA PRO A 286 11.66 18.19 20.96
C PRO A 286 12.75 19.27 20.77
N SER A 287 13.47 19.18 19.65
CA SER A 287 14.32 20.28 19.18
C SER A 287 13.50 21.56 18.99
N ARG A 288 14.04 22.70 19.46
CA ARG A 288 13.34 23.99 19.34
C ARG A 288 13.25 24.49 17.90
N VAL A 289 14.22 24.13 17.07
CA VAL A 289 14.30 24.51 15.65
C VAL A 289 14.88 23.33 14.89
N THR A 290 14.21 22.94 13.82
CA THR A 290 14.69 21.96 12.85
C THR A 290 14.72 22.63 11.48
N VAL A 291 15.82 22.49 10.74
CA VAL A 291 15.93 22.98 9.36
C VAL A 291 15.73 21.80 8.42
N VAL A 292 14.77 21.93 7.50
CA VAL A 292 14.47 20.93 6.48
C VAL A 292 15.00 21.44 5.14
N ALA A 293 15.95 20.71 4.55
CA ALA A 293 16.58 21.04 3.27
C ALA A 293 16.41 19.86 2.30
N PRO A 294 15.22 19.70 1.70
CA PRO A 294 14.89 18.55 0.86
C PRO A 294 15.52 18.68 -0.55
N PRO A 295 15.74 17.56 -1.25
CA PRO A 295 16.16 17.59 -2.65
C PRO A 295 14.97 17.89 -3.58
N TRP A 296 15.26 18.16 -4.85
CA TRP A 296 14.23 18.53 -5.84
C TRP A 296 13.55 17.34 -6.54
N ASN A 297 14.13 16.14 -6.46
CA ASN A 297 13.65 14.96 -7.20
C ASN A 297 12.42 14.30 -6.58
N PHE A 298 12.17 14.53 -5.30
CA PHE A 298 10.92 14.24 -4.60
C PHE A 298 10.40 15.55 -3.97
N PRO A 299 9.79 16.44 -4.78
CA PRO A 299 9.37 17.77 -4.35
C PRO A 299 8.14 17.79 -3.44
N LEU A 300 7.47 16.66 -3.21
CA LEU A 300 6.30 16.52 -2.34
C LEU A 300 6.60 15.66 -1.11
N SER A 301 7.07 14.42 -1.29
CA SER A 301 7.13 13.44 -0.19
C SER A 301 8.28 13.70 0.78
N ILE A 302 9.49 13.96 0.29
CA ILE A 302 10.64 14.27 1.15
C ILE A 302 10.46 15.60 1.92
N PRO A 303 10.06 16.73 1.31
CA PRO A 303 9.74 17.94 2.07
C PRO A 303 8.65 17.71 3.10
N ALA A 304 7.57 17.00 2.74
CA ALA A 304 6.51 16.67 3.70
C ALA A 304 7.07 15.83 4.86
N GLY A 305 7.75 14.73 4.57
CA GLY A 305 8.33 13.85 5.58
C GLY A 305 9.37 14.51 6.47
N GLY A 306 10.08 15.55 5.99
CA GLY A 306 10.99 16.32 6.83
C GLY A 306 10.31 17.37 7.72
N VAL A 307 9.15 17.90 7.30
CA VAL A 307 8.38 18.93 8.03
C VAL A 307 7.41 18.35 9.05
N LEU A 308 6.86 17.17 8.76
CA LEU A 308 5.91 16.42 9.61
C LEU A 308 6.61 15.88 10.86
#